data_AF-A0A7J6P2H2-F1
#
_entry.id   AF-A0A7J6P2H2-F1
#
_cell.length_a   1.000
_cell.length_b   1.000
_cell.length_c   1.000
_cell.angle_alpha   90.00
_cell.angle_beta   90.00
_cell.angle_gamma   90.00
#
_symmetry.space_group_name_H-M   'P 1'
#
loop_
_entity.id
_entity.type
_entity.pdbx_description
1 polymer ?
#
loop_
_entity_poly.entity_id
_entity_poly.type
_entity_poly.pdbx_seq_one_letter_code
_entity_poly.pdbx_strand_id
1 'polypeptide(L)'
;YKELKSQDFVDFERFQTLKTSNELVGKAFRGELAISDFEAFCDVINDAYKDLEDCTEGKNADYIPTLATVNPDYWAISVCSVHAQRYCIGDSKVPFCLQSTCKPLNYCMAVELHGKDKVHEHVGHEPSGRNFNERVLLKPKGIPHNPLINAG
;
A
#
# COMPACT_ATOMS: atom_id res chain seq x y z
N TYR A 1 1.23 -0.52 -38.74
CA TYR A 1 -0.02 -0.11 -38.10
C TYR A 1 -1.02 -1.26 -38.23
N LYS A 2 -1.61 -1.74 -37.13
CA LYS A 2 -2.71 -2.73 -37.21
C LYS A 2 -3.91 -2.03 -37.84
N GLU A 3 -4.47 -2.60 -38.91
CA GLU A 3 -5.74 -2.12 -39.45
C GLU A 3 -6.84 -2.31 -38.40
N LEU A 4 -7.55 -1.22 -38.11
CA LEU A 4 -8.71 -1.24 -37.22
C LEU A 4 -9.88 -1.92 -37.94
N LYS A 5 -10.53 -2.85 -37.26
CA LYS A 5 -11.72 -3.54 -37.72
C LYS A 5 -12.97 -2.74 -37.33
N SER A 6 -14.10 -2.97 -38.00
CA SER A 6 -15.39 -2.34 -37.67
C SER A 6 -15.76 -2.45 -36.18
N GLN A 7 -15.44 -3.58 -35.55
CA GLN A 7 -15.65 -3.82 -34.11
C GLN A 7 -14.82 -2.92 -33.16
N ASP A 8 -13.75 -2.29 -33.67
CA ASP A 8 -12.87 -1.40 -32.90
C ASP A 8 -13.43 0.03 -32.83
N PHE A 9 -14.48 0.34 -33.60
CA PHE A 9 -15.17 1.61 -33.56
C PHE A 9 -16.32 1.60 -32.55
N VAL A 10 -16.46 2.72 -31.83
CA VAL A 10 -17.54 2.96 -30.87
C VAL A 10 -18.38 4.11 -31.42
N ASP A 11 -19.63 3.83 -31.80
CA ASP A 11 -20.59 4.86 -32.14
C ASP A 11 -21.12 5.59 -30.89
N PHE A 12 -21.86 6.68 -31.10
CA PHE A 12 -22.34 7.52 -30.00
C PHE A 12 -23.25 6.76 -29.03
N GLU A 13 -24.15 5.91 -29.54
CA GLU A 13 -25.07 5.14 -28.71
C GLU A 13 -24.31 4.15 -27.82
N ARG A 14 -23.38 3.40 -28.42
CA ARG A 14 -22.50 2.47 -27.71
C ARG A 14 -21.62 3.19 -26.69
N PHE A 15 -21.13 4.39 -27.00
CA PHE A 15 -20.37 5.22 -26.06
C PHE A 15 -21.22 5.61 -24.82
N GLN A 16 -22.47 6.04 -25.03
CA GLN A 16 -23.37 6.38 -23.93
C GLN A 16 -23.69 5.17 -23.04
N THR A 17 -23.86 4.00 -23.64
CA THR A 17 -24.02 2.75 -22.89
C THR A 17 -22.77 2.42 -22.08
N LEU A 18 -21.57 2.53 -22.66
CA LEU A 18 -20.30 2.24 -21.97
C LEU A 18 -20.03 3.19 -20.80
N LYS A 19 -20.41 4.47 -20.94
CA LYS A 19 -20.26 5.47 -19.88
C LYS A 19 -21.13 5.19 -18.66
N THR A 20 -22.30 4.60 -18.88
CA THR A 20 -23.32 4.38 -17.84
C THR A 20 -23.33 2.96 -17.29
N SER A 21 -22.72 1.99 -17.99
CA SER A 21 -22.66 0.59 -17.58
C SER A 21 -21.75 0.33 -16.38
N ASN A 22 -20.89 1.28 -16.03
CA ASN A 22 -19.96 1.16 -14.91
C ASN A 22 -19.80 2.49 -14.18
N GLU A 23 -20.12 2.51 -12.88
CA GLU A 23 -20.06 3.72 -12.05
C GLU A 23 -18.64 4.32 -11.99
N LEU A 24 -17.60 3.49 -11.92
CA LEU A 24 -16.21 3.94 -11.91
C LEU A 24 -15.82 4.62 -13.22
N VAL A 25 -16.24 4.06 -14.36
CA VAL A 25 -16.04 4.66 -15.68
C VAL A 25 -16.78 6.00 -15.76
N GLY A 26 -18.02 6.04 -15.28
CA GLY A 26 -18.80 7.27 -15.19
C GLY A 26 -18.11 8.35 -14.34
N LYS A 27 -17.59 7.99 -13.17
CA LYS A 27 -16.83 8.89 -12.29
C LYS A 27 -15.55 9.40 -12.96
N ALA A 28 -14.82 8.52 -13.66
CA ALA A 28 -13.62 8.89 -14.41
C ALA A 28 -13.91 9.99 -15.45
N PHE A 29 -14.96 9.81 -16.26
CA PHE A 29 -15.34 10.81 -17.27
C PHE A 29 -15.86 12.13 -16.69
N ARG A 30 -16.32 12.15 -15.43
CA ARG A 30 -16.79 13.37 -14.76
C ARG A 30 -15.72 14.05 -13.90
N GLY A 31 -14.52 13.46 -13.80
CA GLY A 31 -13.47 13.95 -12.89
C GLY A 31 -13.81 13.74 -11.41
N GLU A 32 -14.69 12.78 -11.10
CA GLU A 32 -15.19 12.46 -9.76
C GLU A 32 -14.43 11.28 -9.12
N LEU A 33 -13.26 10.93 -9.66
CA LEU A 33 -12.38 9.99 -8.97
C LEU A 33 -11.82 10.63 -7.70
N ALA A 34 -11.13 9.82 -6.88
CA ALA A 34 -10.72 10.25 -5.54
C ALA A 34 -9.72 11.41 -5.62
N ILE A 35 -8.92 11.40 -6.69
CA ILE A 35 -8.00 12.46 -7.06
C ILE A 35 -8.48 12.97 -8.42
N SER A 36 -9.04 14.18 -8.45
CA SER A 36 -9.63 14.77 -9.66
C SER A 36 -8.58 15.09 -10.70
N ASP A 37 -7.48 15.74 -10.30
CA ASP A 37 -6.32 16.01 -11.14
C ASP A 37 -5.19 15.01 -10.80
N PHE A 38 -5.27 13.84 -11.39
CA PHE A 38 -4.31 12.78 -11.12
C PHE A 38 -2.94 13.06 -11.73
N GLU A 39 -2.87 13.82 -12.82
CA GLU A 39 -1.62 14.17 -13.50
C GLU A 39 -0.81 15.13 -12.62
N ALA A 40 -1.42 16.22 -12.17
CA ALA A 40 -0.75 17.15 -11.24
C ALA A 40 -0.35 16.47 -9.92
N PHE A 41 -1.17 15.54 -9.42
CA PHE A 41 -0.79 14.72 -8.27
C PHE A 41 0.46 13.87 -8.55
N CYS A 42 0.55 13.24 -9.73
CA CYS A 42 1.71 12.45 -10.11
C CYS A 42 2.98 13.31 -10.25
N ASP A 43 2.84 14.55 -10.72
CA ASP A 43 3.97 15.51 -10.79
C ASP A 43 4.52 15.79 -9.38
N VAL A 44 3.66 16.00 -8.39
CA VAL A 44 4.08 16.18 -6.99
C VAL A 44 4.80 14.94 -6.44
N ILE A 45 4.31 13.73 -6.77
CA ILE A 45 4.98 12.49 -6.37
C ILE A 45 6.35 12.34 -7.06
N ASN A 46 6.46 12.75 -8.32
CA ASN A 46 7.71 12.74 -9.08
C ASN A 46 8.72 13.74 -8.52
N ASP A 47 8.28 14.92 -8.10
CA ASP A 47 9.14 15.92 -7.44
C ASP A 47 9.64 15.38 -6.09
N ALA A 48 8.75 14.80 -5.26
CA ALA A 48 9.14 14.17 -4.01
C ALA A 48 10.09 12.97 -4.19
N TYR A 49 9.91 12.19 -5.27
CA TYR A 49 10.82 11.10 -5.62
C TYR A 49 12.23 11.64 -5.90
N LYS A 50 12.34 12.71 -6.70
CA LYS A 50 13.62 13.33 -7.08
C LYS A 50 14.30 14.03 -5.90
N ASP A 51 13.53 14.75 -5.09
CA ASP A 51 14.03 15.45 -3.90
C ASP A 51 14.70 14.48 -2.90
N LEU A 52 14.28 13.22 -2.90
CA LEU A 52 14.79 12.17 -2.01
C LEU A 52 15.72 11.17 -2.71
N GLU A 53 15.91 11.26 -4.03
CA GLU A 53 16.72 10.31 -4.80
C GLU A 53 18.19 10.32 -4.37
N ASP A 54 18.71 11.50 -4.00
CA ASP A 54 20.09 11.67 -3.53
C ASP A 54 20.28 11.34 -2.03
N CYS A 55 19.21 10.96 -1.31
CA CYS A 55 19.29 10.58 0.10
C CYS A 55 19.83 9.15 0.27
N THR A 56 21.14 8.96 0.06
CA THR A 56 21.82 7.66 0.12
C THR A 56 22.29 7.26 1.54
N GLU A 57 21.69 7.83 2.58
CA GLU A 57 22.05 7.55 3.97
C GLU A 57 21.47 6.20 4.45
N GLY A 58 22.06 5.66 5.53
CA GLY A 58 21.59 4.41 6.15
C GLY A 58 22.38 3.17 5.72
N LYS A 59 21.89 2.00 6.11
CA LYS A 59 22.51 0.71 5.80
C LYS A 59 21.43 -0.37 5.73
N ASN A 60 21.61 -1.31 4.81
CA ASN A 60 20.81 -2.52 4.78
C ASN A 60 20.78 -3.23 6.14
N ALA A 61 19.63 -3.81 6.46
CA ALA A 61 19.51 -4.73 7.58
C ALA A 61 20.41 -5.95 7.34
N ASP A 62 21.34 -6.22 8.28
CA ASP A 62 22.36 -7.27 8.14
C ASP A 62 22.16 -8.49 9.05
N TYR A 63 21.14 -8.46 9.91
CA TYR A 63 20.79 -9.57 10.81
C TYR A 63 20.12 -10.75 10.08
N ILE A 64 19.63 -10.56 8.85
CA ILE A 64 19.18 -11.63 7.95
C ILE A 64 20.05 -11.57 6.69
N PRO A 65 20.79 -12.64 6.34
CA PRO A 65 21.75 -12.61 5.24
C PRO A 65 21.18 -12.14 3.89
N THR A 66 19.93 -12.51 3.57
CA THR A 66 19.29 -12.12 2.31
C THR A 66 18.93 -10.64 2.24
N LEU A 67 18.77 -9.96 3.39
CA LEU A 67 18.53 -8.52 3.44
C LEU A 67 19.83 -7.73 3.24
N ALA A 68 20.95 -8.26 3.71
CA ALA A 68 22.27 -7.63 3.58
C ALA A 68 22.69 -7.48 2.11
N THR A 69 22.27 -8.42 1.24
CA THR A 69 22.67 -8.50 -0.17
C THR A 69 21.79 -7.69 -1.13
N VAL A 70 20.74 -7.02 -0.63
CA VAL A 70 19.87 -6.19 -1.47
C VAL A 70 20.65 -4.98 -1.99
N ASN A 71 20.40 -4.54 -3.23
CA ASN A 71 21.03 -3.33 -3.75
C ASN A 71 20.56 -2.13 -2.90
N PRO A 72 21.46 -1.41 -2.20
CA PRO A 72 21.08 -0.24 -1.39
C PRO A 72 20.55 0.92 -2.24
N ASP A 73 20.83 0.93 -3.54
CA ASP A 73 20.41 1.99 -4.46
C ASP A 73 18.96 1.81 -4.96
N TYR A 74 18.28 0.72 -4.58
CA TYR A 74 16.89 0.53 -4.98
C TYR A 74 15.97 1.54 -4.28
N TRP A 75 15.30 2.37 -5.08
CA TRP A 75 14.40 3.42 -4.61
C TRP A 75 13.13 3.45 -5.45
N ALA A 76 11.97 3.53 -4.79
CA ALA A 76 10.70 3.50 -5.48
C ALA A 76 9.57 4.14 -4.66
N ILE A 77 8.63 4.75 -5.37
CA ILE A 77 7.34 5.16 -4.83
C ILE A 77 6.22 4.50 -5.66
N SER A 78 5.20 3.97 -4.98
CA SER A 78 4.00 3.44 -5.62
C SER A 78 2.76 3.93 -4.89
N VAL A 79 1.80 4.44 -5.66
CA VAL A 79 0.54 4.99 -5.16
C VAL A 79 -0.63 4.28 -5.82
N CYS A 80 -1.65 3.98 -5.02
CA CYS A 80 -2.94 3.46 -5.47
C CYS A 80 -4.05 4.18 -4.70
N SER A 81 -4.93 4.90 -5.39
CA SER A 81 -6.08 5.55 -4.76
C SER A 81 -7.22 4.56 -4.49
N VAL A 82 -8.20 4.94 -3.67
CA VAL A 82 -9.41 4.14 -3.42
C VAL A 82 -10.26 3.90 -4.67
N HIS A 83 -10.07 4.72 -5.71
CA HIS A 83 -10.68 4.54 -7.03
C HIS A 83 -9.70 3.92 -8.05
N ALA A 84 -8.69 3.19 -7.57
CA ALA A 84 -7.72 2.44 -8.36
C ALA A 84 -6.90 3.26 -9.37
N GLN A 85 -6.77 4.57 -9.16
CA GLN A 85 -5.80 5.39 -9.90
C GLN A 85 -4.41 5.00 -9.40
N ARG A 86 -3.48 4.69 -10.31
CA ARG A 86 -2.17 4.14 -9.96
C ARG A 86 -1.04 4.91 -10.63
N TYR A 87 0.01 5.13 -9.86
CA TYR A 87 1.26 5.72 -10.33
C TYR A 87 2.43 5.03 -9.63
N CYS A 88 3.47 4.72 -10.39
CA CYS A 88 4.68 4.07 -9.89
C CYS A 88 5.90 4.74 -10.53
N ILE A 89 6.95 4.95 -9.75
CA ILE A 89 8.24 5.51 -10.18
C ILE A 89 9.39 4.77 -9.49
N GLY A 90 10.55 4.68 -10.14
CA GLY A 90 11.73 3.97 -9.67
C GLY A 90 11.64 2.44 -9.78
N ASP A 91 12.28 1.72 -8.87
CA ASP A 91 12.41 0.26 -8.82
C ASP A 91 11.14 -0.46 -8.31
N SER A 92 9.97 0.07 -8.62
CA SER A 92 8.67 -0.33 -8.05
C SER A 92 8.25 -1.78 -8.33
N LYS A 93 8.96 -2.47 -9.22
CA LYS A 93 8.70 -3.86 -9.62
C LYS A 93 9.69 -4.85 -9.02
N VAL A 94 10.70 -4.36 -8.28
CA VAL A 94 11.64 -5.23 -7.56
C VAL A 94 10.92 -5.84 -6.37
N PRO A 95 10.80 -7.18 -6.29
CA PRO A 95 10.13 -7.82 -5.17
C PRO A 95 11.00 -7.76 -3.91
N PHE A 96 10.37 -7.55 -2.76
CA PHE A 96 11.00 -7.61 -1.45
C PHE A 96 10.05 -8.23 -0.42
N CYS A 97 10.60 -8.72 0.70
CA CYS A 97 9.79 -9.28 1.78
C CYS A 97 9.08 -8.17 2.56
N LEU A 98 7.79 -8.34 2.88
CA LEU A 98 7.01 -7.36 3.64
C LEU A 98 7.58 -7.03 5.04
N GLN A 99 8.28 -7.98 5.67
CA GLN A 99 8.78 -7.82 7.05
C GLN A 99 7.65 -7.35 8.00
N SER A 100 7.93 -6.48 8.97
CA SER A 100 6.94 -5.98 9.93
C SER A 100 5.73 -5.27 9.31
N THR A 101 5.79 -4.85 8.04
CA THR A 101 4.64 -4.21 7.38
C THR A 101 3.46 -5.16 7.16
N CYS A 102 3.65 -6.48 7.30
CA CYS A 102 2.54 -7.45 7.24
C CYS A 102 1.69 -7.49 8.52
N LYS A 103 2.16 -6.95 9.65
CA LYS A 103 1.47 -7.05 10.95
C LYS A 103 0.03 -6.48 10.93
N PRO A 104 -0.22 -5.27 10.37
CA PRO A 104 -1.59 -4.76 10.25
C PRO A 104 -2.49 -5.67 9.40
N LEU A 105 -1.96 -6.25 8.31
CA LEU A 105 -2.72 -7.17 7.45
C LEU A 105 -3.11 -8.44 8.20
N ASN A 106 -2.17 -9.03 8.95
CA ASN A 106 -2.44 -10.20 9.79
C ASN A 106 -3.49 -9.90 10.86
N TYR A 107 -3.42 -8.73 11.50
CA TYR A 107 -4.41 -8.30 12.47
C TYR A 107 -5.81 -8.14 11.86
N CYS A 108 -5.92 -7.44 10.72
CA CYS A 108 -7.20 -7.32 10.01
C CYS A 108 -7.78 -8.68 9.66
N MET A 109 -6.96 -9.62 9.18
CA MET A 109 -7.39 -10.98 8.87
C MET A 109 -7.87 -11.74 10.13
N ALA A 110 -7.16 -11.63 11.25
CA ALA A 110 -7.57 -12.25 12.51
C ALA A 110 -8.91 -11.68 13.01
N VAL A 111 -9.11 -10.36 12.90
CA VAL A 111 -10.35 -9.68 13.29
C VAL A 111 -11.51 -10.09 12.38
N GLU A 112 -11.28 -10.20 11.07
CA GLU A 112 -12.29 -10.66 10.11
C GLU A 112 -12.76 -12.09 10.42
N LEU A 113 -11.82 -12.98 10.75
CA LEU A 113 -12.11 -14.40 10.97
C LEU A 113 -12.72 -14.70 12.35
N HIS A 114 -12.35 -13.94 13.38
CA HIS A 114 -12.69 -14.27 14.77
C HIS A 114 -13.48 -13.20 15.51
N GLY A 115 -13.63 -12.01 14.92
CA GLY A 115 -14.20 -10.85 15.57
C GLY A 115 -13.21 -10.15 16.50
N LYS A 116 -13.43 -8.85 16.68
CA LYS A 116 -12.57 -7.96 17.47
C LYS A 116 -12.42 -8.44 18.92
N ASP A 117 -13.54 -8.77 19.58
CA ASP A 117 -13.54 -9.12 21.00
C ASP A 117 -12.67 -10.35 21.26
N LYS A 118 -12.78 -11.37 20.39
CA LYS A 118 -11.99 -12.60 20.52
C LYS A 118 -10.50 -12.36 20.33
N VAL A 119 -10.12 -11.59 19.31
CA VAL A 119 -8.71 -11.25 19.06
C VAL A 119 -8.12 -10.53 20.27
N HIS A 120 -8.88 -9.62 20.88
CA HIS A 120 -8.40 -8.81 22.00
C HIS A 120 -8.47 -9.47 23.38
N GLU A 121 -8.94 -10.72 23.47
CA GLU A 121 -8.61 -11.60 24.59
C GLU A 121 -7.11 -11.98 24.59
N HIS A 122 -6.47 -11.98 23.41
CA HIS A 122 -5.09 -12.45 23.21
C HIS A 122 -4.07 -11.34 22.99
N VAL A 123 -4.49 -10.14 22.56
CA VAL A 123 -3.61 -8.99 22.32
C VAL A 123 -4.27 -7.68 22.75
N GLY A 124 -3.51 -6.74 23.29
CA GLY A 124 -4.04 -5.42 23.68
C GLY A 124 -4.29 -4.48 22.50
N HIS A 125 -4.57 -3.22 22.84
CA HIS A 125 -4.80 -2.12 21.89
C HIS A 125 -3.79 -0.97 22.05
N GLU A 126 -3.10 -0.92 23.19
CA GLU A 126 -2.38 0.27 23.62
C GLU A 126 -0.91 0.22 23.20
N PRO A 127 -0.27 1.37 22.94
CA PRO A 127 1.17 1.42 22.76
C PRO A 127 1.88 0.91 24.03
N SER A 128 3.05 0.28 23.84
CA SER A 128 3.89 -0.16 24.96
C SER A 128 4.69 0.99 25.59
N GLY A 129 4.80 2.13 24.91
CA GLY A 129 5.72 3.22 25.26
C GLY A 129 7.20 2.81 25.14
N ARG A 130 7.49 1.67 24.51
CA ARG A 130 8.81 1.05 24.35
C ARG A 130 9.08 0.69 22.90
N ASN A 131 10.33 0.38 22.57
CA ASN A 131 10.68 -0.03 21.21
C ASN A 131 9.98 -1.35 20.82
N PHE A 132 9.69 -1.54 19.53
CA PHE A 132 8.90 -2.67 19.01
C PHE A 132 9.54 -4.05 19.23
N ASN A 133 10.85 -4.10 19.47
CA ASN A 133 11.64 -5.29 19.71
C ASN A 133 11.74 -5.66 21.21
N GLU A 134 11.25 -4.81 22.11
CA GLU A 134 11.23 -5.11 23.54
C GLU A 134 10.09 -6.08 23.86
N ARG A 135 10.42 -7.15 24.58
CA ARG A 135 9.46 -8.18 25.01
C ARG A 135 8.66 -7.72 26.23
N VAL A 136 7.89 -6.65 26.07
CA VAL A 136 7.01 -6.14 27.13
C VAL A 136 5.60 -6.70 26.93
N LEU A 137 5.00 -7.17 28.02
CA LEU A 137 3.62 -7.65 28.06
C LEU A 137 2.80 -6.74 28.97
N LEU A 138 1.53 -6.54 28.62
CA LEU A 138 0.55 -5.84 29.44
C LEU A 138 0.36 -6.58 30.76
N LYS A 139 0.73 -5.92 31.86
CA LYS A 139 0.43 -6.41 33.21
C LYS A 139 -0.95 -5.88 33.66
N PRO A 140 -1.75 -6.68 34.41
CA PRO A 140 -1.46 -8.05 34.86
C PRO A 140 -1.85 -9.14 33.85
N LYS A 141 -2.47 -8.80 32.71
CA LYS A 141 -3.06 -9.77 31.77
C LYS A 141 -2.05 -10.74 31.13
N GLY A 142 -0.77 -10.38 31.05
CA GLY A 142 0.27 -11.22 30.45
C GLY A 142 0.17 -11.36 28.93
N ILE A 143 -0.56 -10.46 28.26
CA ILE A 143 -0.73 -10.44 26.80
C ILE A 143 0.14 -9.34 26.15
N PRO A 144 0.48 -9.43 24.86
CA PRO A 144 1.19 -8.37 24.16
C PRO A 144 0.39 -7.06 24.14
N HIS A 145 1.10 -5.93 24.04
CA HIS A 145 0.49 -4.59 24.11
C HIS A 145 -0.46 -4.27 22.95
N ASN A 146 -0.06 -4.63 21.74
CA ASN A 146 -0.78 -4.38 20.50
C ASN A 146 -0.25 -5.33 19.41
N PRO A 147 -0.98 -5.53 18.30
CA PRO A 147 -0.58 -6.44 17.22
C PRO A 147 0.59 -5.93 16.36
N LEU A 148 1.14 -4.74 16.64
CA LEU A 148 2.17 -4.11 15.80
C LEU A 148 3.59 -4.31 16.33
N ILE A 149 3.75 -4.86 17.54
CA ILE A 149 5.04 -5.27 18.09
C ILE A 149 5.33 -6.74 17.79
N ASN A 150 6.58 -7.18 17.92
CA ASN A 150 6.94 -8.57 17.59
C ASN A 150 6.30 -9.63 18.49
N ALA A 151 5.90 -9.25 19.71
CA ALA A 151 5.25 -10.17 20.64
C ALA A 151 3.75 -10.35 20.35
N GLY A 152 3.12 -9.38 19.67
CA GLY A 152 1.70 -9.38 19.31
C GLY A 152 1.44 -10.09 18.01
#